data_AF-A0A068UPT9-F1
#
_entry.id   AF-A0A068UPT9-F1
#
_cell.length_a   1.000
_cell.length_b   1.000
_cell.length_c   1.000
_cell.angle_alpha   90.00
_cell.angle_beta   90.00
_cell.angle_gamma   90.00
#
_symmetry.space_group_name_H-M   'P 1'
#
loop_
_entity.id
_entity.type
_entity.pdbx_description
1 polymer ?
#
loop_
_entity_poly.entity_id
_entity_poly.type
_entity_poly.pdbx_seq_one_letter_code
_entity_poly.pdbx_strand_id
1 'polypeptide(L)'
;MPIESVLRHLSHVDSPDIRTLLRDIYGNQASILFRWHVDPDARVDRGILISGCQSNETAVDDDGKHRRPYGLFTDELCSTLRNLRGPMMSNAELVETIRDKLRNEHQHPCLYCSDRRADAPFLRVR
;
A
#
# COMPACT_ATOMS: atom_id res chain seq x y z
N MET A 1 -1.50 12.26 -3.46
CA MET A 1 -2.70 13.03 -3.87
C MET A 1 -3.00 14.08 -2.81
N PRO A 2 -3.16 15.36 -3.16
CA PRO A 2 -3.53 16.41 -2.21
C PRO A 2 -4.98 16.30 -1.73
N ILE A 3 -5.27 16.76 -0.51
CA ILE A 3 -6.61 16.72 0.10
C ILE A 3 -7.63 17.57 -0.67
N GLU A 4 -7.18 18.67 -1.27
CA GLU A 4 -8.01 19.59 -2.05
C GLU A 4 -8.57 18.90 -3.30
N SER A 5 -7.81 17.97 -3.89
CA SER A 5 -8.30 17.17 -5.01
C SER A 5 -9.40 16.19 -4.60
N VAL A 6 -9.29 15.62 -3.38
CA VAL A 6 -10.35 14.77 -2.81
C VAL A 6 -11.60 15.60 -2.54
N LEU A 7 -11.46 16.77 -1.89
CA LEU A 7 -12.59 17.66 -1.60
C LEU A 7 -13.30 18.13 -2.87
N ARG A 8 -12.55 18.51 -3.91
CA ARG A 8 -13.13 18.89 -5.22
C ARG A 8 -13.91 17.75 -5.86
N HIS A 9 -13.47 16.51 -5.71
CA HIS A 9 -14.20 15.35 -6.23
C HIS A 9 -15.47 15.06 -5.44
N LEU A 10 -15.47 15.35 -4.13
CA LEU A 10 -16.58 15.09 -3.22
C LEU A 10 -17.52 16.30 -3.03
N SER A 11 -17.27 17.43 -3.71
CA SER A 11 -17.93 18.73 -3.47
C SER A 11 -19.41 18.82 -3.91
N HIS A 12 -20.10 17.68 -4.00
CA HIS A 12 -21.55 17.64 -4.20
C HIS A 12 -22.33 17.98 -2.92
N VAL A 13 -21.64 18.19 -1.79
CA VAL A 13 -22.21 18.54 -0.49
C VAL A 13 -21.36 19.66 0.15
N ASP A 14 -22.01 20.72 0.62
CA ASP A 14 -21.37 21.83 1.33
C ASP A 14 -21.11 21.45 2.80
N SER A 15 -19.98 20.79 3.06
CA SER A 15 -19.49 20.55 4.42
C SER A 15 -17.97 20.76 4.50
N PRO A 16 -17.47 21.57 5.47
CA PRO A 16 -16.04 21.77 5.67
C PRO A 16 -15.36 20.59 6.37
N ASP A 17 -16.15 19.63 6.91
CA ASP A 17 -15.65 18.46 7.62
C ASP A 17 -15.76 17.20 6.77
N ILE A 18 -14.62 16.60 6.42
CA ILE A 18 -14.54 15.39 5.59
C ILE A 18 -15.27 14.20 6.22
N ARG A 19 -15.34 14.12 7.55
CA ARG A 19 -16.07 13.04 8.24
C ARG A 19 -17.57 13.16 7.96
N THR A 20 -18.13 14.36 8.16
CA THR A 20 -19.54 14.64 7.88
C THR A 20 -19.84 14.42 6.40
N LEU A 21 -19.00 14.95 5.51
CA LEU A 21 -19.12 14.77 4.06
C LEU A 21 -19.22 13.29 3.64
N LEU A 22 -18.27 12.46 4.08
CA LEU A 22 -18.26 11.04 3.73
C LEU A 22 -19.45 10.27 4.33
N ARG A 23 -19.95 10.69 5.49
CA ARG A 23 -21.15 10.09 6.08
C ARG A 23 -22.42 10.48 5.32
N ASP A 24 -22.51 11.71 4.84
CA ASP A 24 -23.69 12.17 4.09
C ASP A 24 -23.76 11.49 2.71
N ILE A 25 -22.61 11.31 2.05
CA ILE A 25 -22.54 10.64 0.74
C ILE A 25 -22.77 9.12 0.85
N TYR A 26 -22.08 8.45 1.79
CA TYR A 26 -22.05 6.97 1.83
C TYR A 26 -22.88 6.35 2.96
N GLY A 27 -23.43 7.16 3.88
CA GLY A 27 -24.22 6.68 5.01
C GLY A 27 -23.52 5.60 5.84
N ASN A 28 -24.18 4.45 5.99
CA ASN A 28 -23.64 3.29 6.70
C ASN A 28 -22.52 2.55 5.96
N GLN A 29 -22.26 2.87 4.69
CA GLN A 29 -21.14 2.31 3.91
C GLN A 29 -19.84 3.11 4.08
N ALA A 30 -19.89 4.29 4.72
CA ALA A 30 -18.68 5.00 5.10
C ALA A 30 -17.82 4.15 6.04
N SER A 31 -16.49 4.29 5.94
CA SER A 31 -15.55 3.60 6.83
C SER A 31 -15.93 3.81 8.30
N ILE A 32 -15.77 2.75 9.10
CA ILE A 32 -16.12 2.76 10.52
C ILE A 32 -15.39 3.87 11.29
N LEU A 33 -14.18 4.25 10.85
CA LEU A 33 -13.40 5.36 11.43
C LEU A 33 -14.09 6.72 11.29
N PHE A 34 -14.93 6.90 10.26
CA PHE A 34 -15.74 8.10 10.09
C PHE A 34 -17.04 8.04 10.89
N ARG A 35 -17.49 6.84 11.28
CA ARG A 35 -18.75 6.60 11.99
C ARG A 35 -18.57 6.52 13.52
N TRP A 36 -17.43 6.02 14.00
CA TRP A 36 -17.15 5.75 15.41
C TRP A 36 -15.72 6.13 15.79
N HIS A 37 -15.49 6.45 17.07
CA HIS A 37 -14.13 6.43 17.64
C HIS A 37 -13.72 4.97 17.79
N VAL A 38 -12.79 4.54 16.96
CA VAL A 38 -12.15 3.23 17.07
C VAL A 38 -10.83 3.44 17.78
N ASP A 39 -10.55 2.62 18.79
CA ASP A 39 -9.24 2.60 19.44
C ASP A 39 -8.19 2.18 18.39
N PRO A 40 -7.22 3.05 18.06
CA PRO A 40 -6.19 2.75 17.05
C PRO A 40 -5.26 1.61 17.48
N ASP A 41 -5.27 1.21 18.76
CA ASP A 41 -4.25 0.32 19.34
C ASP A 41 -4.57 -1.18 19.20
N ALA A 42 -5.61 -1.54 18.46
CA ALA A 42 -5.89 -2.93 18.10
C ALA A 42 -4.95 -3.47 17.00
N ARG A 43 -3.68 -3.03 16.94
CA ARG A 43 -2.65 -3.64 16.06
C ARG A 43 -2.26 -5.00 16.65
N VAL A 44 -3.15 -5.97 16.49
CA VAL A 44 -2.83 -7.36 16.78
C VAL A 44 -1.75 -7.78 15.78
N ASP A 45 -0.64 -8.34 16.27
CA ASP A 45 0.51 -8.85 15.49
C ASP A 45 0.13 -10.08 14.63
N ARG A 46 -0.83 -9.89 13.74
CA ARG A 46 -1.41 -10.91 12.88
C ARG A 46 -1.17 -10.67 11.40
N GLY A 47 -0.67 -9.50 11.01
CA GLY A 47 -0.47 -9.10 9.61
C GLY A 47 0.99 -9.11 9.15
N ILE A 48 1.17 -9.08 7.84
CA ILE A 48 2.38 -8.62 7.16
C ILE A 48 1.91 -7.45 6.30
N LEU A 49 2.56 -6.31 6.39
CA LEU A 49 2.31 -5.18 5.49
C LEU A 49 3.56 -4.93 4.66
N ILE A 50 3.40 -4.88 3.34
CA ILE A 50 4.42 -4.40 2.42
C ILE A 50 3.89 -3.12 1.78
N SER A 51 4.53 -1.99 2.05
CA SER A 51 4.20 -0.72 1.38
C SER A 51 5.06 -0.53 0.14
N GLY A 52 4.53 0.16 -0.87
CA GLY A 52 5.27 0.43 -2.12
C GLY A 52 6.36 1.50 -1.98
N CYS A 53 6.32 2.32 -0.93
CA CYS A 53 7.28 3.39 -0.65
C CYS A 53 7.41 3.65 0.86
N GLN A 54 8.39 4.47 1.24
CA GLN A 54 8.49 5.04 2.60
C GLN A 54 7.42 6.13 2.81
N SER A 55 7.19 6.51 4.08
CA SER A 55 6.15 7.50 4.42
C SER A 55 6.42 8.91 3.89
N ASN A 56 7.67 9.21 3.56
CA ASN A 56 8.14 10.49 2.98
C ASN A 56 8.32 10.42 1.46
N GLU A 57 7.91 9.32 0.83
CA GLU A 57 8.05 9.08 -0.61
C GLU A 57 6.66 8.95 -1.26
N THR A 58 6.63 8.99 -2.59
CA THR A 58 5.40 8.80 -3.36
C THR A 58 5.52 7.54 -4.20
N ALA A 59 4.55 6.63 -4.06
CA ALA A 59 4.46 5.47 -4.92
C ALA A 59 4.22 5.91 -6.38
N VAL A 60 4.93 5.26 -7.30
CA VAL A 60 4.95 5.66 -8.72
C VAL A 60 3.94 4.83 -9.52
N ASP A 61 3.01 5.52 -10.16
CA ASP A 61 2.18 4.98 -11.26
C ASP A 61 2.85 5.35 -12.59
N ASP A 62 3.35 4.35 -13.31
CA ASP A 62 3.89 4.52 -14.67
C ASP A 62 2.72 4.65 -15.65
N ASP A 63 2.70 5.75 -16.41
CA ASP A 63 1.63 6.11 -17.33
C ASP A 63 1.60 5.23 -18.59
N GLY A 64 2.57 4.34 -18.75
CA GLY A 64 2.61 3.38 -19.83
C GLY A 64 2.79 4.07 -21.19
N LYS A 65 3.56 5.16 -21.31
CA LYS A 65 3.81 5.83 -22.61
C LYS A 65 4.12 4.87 -23.78
N HIS A 66 4.64 3.68 -23.51
CA HIS A 66 4.89 2.62 -24.49
C HIS A 66 4.28 1.25 -24.13
N ARG A 67 3.45 1.16 -23.08
CA ARG A 67 2.88 -0.07 -22.51
C ARG A 67 1.49 0.19 -21.87
N ARG A 68 0.94 -0.80 -21.17
CA ARG A 68 -0.23 -0.56 -20.30
C ARG A 68 0.26 0.10 -19.00
N PRO A 69 -0.48 1.04 -18.40
CA PRO A 69 -0.12 1.64 -17.12
C PRO A 69 0.07 0.59 -16.03
N TYR A 70 1.01 0.82 -15.11
CA TYR A 70 1.30 -0.09 -14.00
C TYR A 70 1.83 0.66 -12.79
N GLY A 71 1.60 0.11 -11.59
CA GLY A 71 2.29 0.56 -10.39
C GLY A 71 3.70 0.00 -10.38
N LEU A 72 4.71 0.85 -10.29
CA LEU A 72 6.12 0.46 -10.43
C LEU A 72 6.55 -0.58 -9.38
N PHE A 73 6.07 -0.45 -8.13
CA PHE A 73 6.35 -1.45 -7.09
C PHE A 73 5.71 -2.81 -7.42
N THR A 74 4.43 -2.80 -7.78
CA THR A 74 3.68 -4.03 -8.07
C THR A 74 4.24 -4.76 -9.29
N ASP A 75 4.66 -4.02 -10.33
CA ASP A 75 5.29 -4.63 -11.50
C ASP A 75 6.62 -5.28 -11.15
N GLU A 76 7.49 -4.61 -10.37
CA GLU A 76 8.77 -5.19 -9.97
C GLU A 76 8.60 -6.38 -9.02
N LEU A 77 7.61 -6.34 -8.12
CA LEU A 77 7.22 -7.50 -7.30
C LEU A 77 6.85 -8.69 -8.20
N CYS A 78 5.97 -8.48 -9.18
CA CYS A 78 5.54 -9.54 -10.08
C CYS A 78 6.71 -10.04 -10.96
N SER A 79 7.55 -9.14 -11.46
CA SER A 79 8.74 -9.45 -12.27
C SER A 79 9.73 -10.30 -11.46
N THR A 80 10.00 -9.92 -10.22
CA THR A 80 10.88 -10.67 -9.30
C THR A 80 10.36 -12.08 -9.07
N LEU A 81 9.05 -12.23 -8.79
CA LEU A 81 8.44 -13.53 -8.58
C LEU A 81 8.45 -14.42 -9.84
N ARG A 82 8.17 -13.85 -11.03
CA ARG A 82 8.21 -14.59 -12.30
C ARG A 82 9.59 -15.11 -12.66
N ASN A 83 10.63 -14.38 -12.28
CA ASN A 83 12.02 -14.71 -12.59
C ASN A 83 12.71 -15.55 -11.50
N LEU A 84 12.01 -15.87 -10.41
CA LEU A 84 12.55 -16.64 -9.31
C LEU A 84 12.87 -18.07 -9.77
N ARG A 85 14.12 -18.49 -9.55
CA ARG A 85 14.58 -19.87 -9.79
C ARG A 85 14.90 -20.50 -8.44
N GLY A 86 14.06 -21.42 -7.97
CA GLY A 86 14.28 -22.13 -6.72
C GLY A 86 13.19 -21.92 -5.67
N PRO A 87 13.51 -22.12 -4.37
CA PRO A 87 12.56 -21.93 -3.28
C PRO A 87 12.03 -20.49 -3.20
N MET A 88 10.85 -20.34 -2.60
CA MET A 88 10.26 -19.03 -2.34
C MET A 88 11.13 -18.22 -1.37
N MET A 89 11.44 -16.97 -1.73
CA MET A 89 12.13 -16.01 -0.86
C MET A 89 11.33 -15.76 0.42
N SER A 90 12.03 -15.45 1.50
CA SER A 90 11.42 -14.87 2.70
C SER A 90 10.79 -13.50 2.39
N ASN A 91 9.92 -13.01 3.28
CA ASN A 91 9.33 -11.68 3.12
C ASN A 91 10.39 -10.57 3.12
N ALA A 92 11.44 -10.71 3.95
CA ALA A 92 12.55 -9.77 3.99
C ALA A 92 13.38 -9.80 2.71
N GLU A 93 13.84 -10.98 2.29
CA GLU A 93 14.64 -11.15 1.06
C GLU A 93 13.93 -10.62 -0.18
N LEU A 94 12.61 -10.83 -0.27
CA LEU A 94 11.82 -10.33 -1.39
C LEU A 94 11.79 -8.80 -1.43
N VAL A 95 11.53 -8.15 -0.29
CA VAL A 95 11.46 -6.69 -0.22
C VAL A 95 12.83 -6.04 -0.44
N GLU A 96 13.90 -6.63 0.09
CA GLU A 96 15.28 -6.19 -0.16
C GLU A 96 15.66 -6.31 -1.63
N THR A 97 15.36 -7.46 -2.25
CA THR A 97 15.61 -7.68 -3.70
C THR A 97 14.89 -6.64 -4.55
N ILE A 98 13.61 -6.35 -4.26
CA ILE A 98 12.84 -5.36 -5.01
C ILE A 98 13.41 -3.96 -4.76
N ARG A 99 13.78 -3.63 -3.52
CA ARG A 99 14.36 -2.32 -3.18
C ARG A 99 15.68 -2.09 -3.94
N ASP A 100 16.52 -3.11 -4.06
CA ASP A 100 17.77 -3.01 -4.81
C ASP A 100 17.55 -2.76 -6.31
N LYS A 101 16.53 -3.40 -6.89
CA LYS A 101 16.16 -3.17 -8.29
C LYS A 101 15.59 -1.77 -8.53
N LEU A 102 14.89 -1.22 -7.53
CA LEU A 102 14.34 0.13 -7.56
C LEU A 102 15.31 1.19 -7.00
N ARG A 103 16.60 0.89 -6.79
CA ARG A 103 17.54 1.82 -6.09
C ARG A 103 17.69 3.20 -6.76
N ASN A 104 17.42 3.30 -8.05
CA ASN A 104 17.56 4.53 -8.83
C ASN A 104 16.21 5.26 -8.98
N GLU A 105 15.14 4.71 -8.42
CA GLU A 105 13.79 5.25 -8.46
C GLU A 105 13.52 6.09 -7.20
N HIS A 106 12.43 6.85 -7.21
CA HIS A 106 12.03 7.72 -6.09
C HIS A 106 11.16 7.02 -5.04
N GLN A 107 11.06 5.70 -5.07
CA GLN A 107 10.27 4.91 -4.12
C GLN A 107 11.05 3.69 -3.62
N HIS A 108 10.92 3.40 -2.33
CA HIS A 108 11.56 2.26 -1.69
C HIS A 108 10.52 1.46 -0.88
N PRO A 109 10.19 0.24 -1.31
CA PRO A 109 9.23 -0.60 -0.60
C PRO A 109 9.68 -0.91 0.83
N CYS A 110 8.73 -1.05 1.76
CA CYS A 110 8.99 -1.33 3.17
C CYS A 110 8.25 -2.58 3.65
N LEU A 111 8.85 -3.32 4.57
CA LEU A 111 8.26 -4.47 5.24
C LEU A 111 7.94 -4.13 6.69
N TYR A 112 6.70 -4.39 7.11
CA TYR A 112 6.26 -4.26 8.50
C TYR A 112 5.65 -5.58 8.96
N CYS A 113 6.38 -6.31 9.80
CA CYS A 113 5.93 -7.55 10.43
C CYS A 113 6.84 -7.92 11.60
N SER A 114 6.46 -8.91 12.40
CA SER A 114 7.36 -9.56 13.38
C SER A 114 8.56 -10.23 12.69
N ASP A 115 9.69 -10.38 13.38
CA ASP A 115 10.89 -11.07 12.88
C ASP A 115 10.59 -12.47 12.32
N ARG A 116 9.81 -13.27 13.05
CA ARG A 116 9.39 -14.62 12.60
C ARG A 116 8.68 -14.61 11.22
N ARG A 117 8.00 -13.52 10.89
CA ARG A 117 7.32 -13.33 9.60
C ARG A 117 8.27 -12.77 8.55
N ALA A 118 9.26 -11.98 8.93
CA ALA A 118 10.29 -11.51 8.02
C ALA A 118 11.03 -12.69 7.38
N ASP A 119 11.38 -13.70 8.19
CA ASP A 119 12.07 -14.92 7.76
C ASP A 119 11.14 -15.99 7.13
N ALA A 120 9.82 -15.78 7.19
CA ALA A 120 8.87 -16.73 6.61
C ALA A 120 8.80 -16.57 5.08
N PRO A 121 8.64 -17.67 4.31
CA PRO A 121 8.50 -17.57 2.86
C PRO A 121 7.27 -16.74 2.45
N PHE A 122 7.43 -15.90 1.43
CA PHE A 122 6.38 -15.01 0.92
C PHE A 122 5.14 -15.81 0.48
N LEU A 123 3.96 -15.40 0.97
CA LEU A 123 2.65 -16.01 0.69
C LEU A 123 2.60 -17.55 0.79
N ARG A 124 3.47 -18.19 1.56
CA ARG A 124 3.36 -19.63 1.78
C ARG A 124 2.12 -19.92 2.60
N VAL A 125 1.08 -20.36 1.91
CA VAL A 125 -0.12 -20.92 2.52
C VAL A 125 0.28 -22.26 3.14
N ARG A 126 -0.01 -22.44 4.43
CA ARG A 126 0.08 -23.74 5.10
C ARG A 126 -1.09 -24.62 4.71
#